data_AF-A0A7C2YQR3-F1
#
_entry.id   AF-A0A7C2YQR3-F1
#
_cell.length_a   1.000
_cell.length_b   1.000
_cell.length_c   1.000
_cell.angle_alpha   90.00
_cell.angle_beta   90.00
_cell.angle_gamma   90.00
#
_symmetry.space_group_name_H-M   'P 1'
#
loop_
_entity.id
_entity.type
_entity.pdbx_description
1 polymer ?
#
loop_
_entity_poly.entity_id
_entity_poly.type
_entity_poly.pdbx_seq_one_letter_code
_entity_poly.pdbx_strand_id
1 'polypeptide(L)'
;MIANDDQATQSDPRHPVRLGGTLMREFPGFAGPMADWPRVEAVPGVEDALRALHGRYRLALATGTPASDEALVRQALARVHLERYFDVVVTARDLGAAKPDPAFFRAALDRIGSPPGEAVMVGDGYTTDIVGAKSAGLRVVWFNPARSPCPLVHPVHDAEIQALAGLPQILNKPFLPDITAALQVLREHAVPENIVRHSLAVAAVAHHLGVRLREAGVDVDPLLVHRGALLHDLDKASAEKPADHGMKAGQILRGLGWPALAGIAERHVLGAQPETWEEKVVHYADKIVKEGEVVGLLPRLTALSHRYPSARDAIAAARPSLRSLEEEITTALHTSPDALHTELERLDGALPLFVAPRDPAYDR
;
A
#
# COMPACT_ATOMS: atom_id res chain seq x y z
N MET A 1 6.34 -14.55 11.81
CA MET A 1 5.33 -13.48 11.80
C MET A 1 5.42 -12.73 13.11
N ILE A 2 5.50 -11.41 13.04
CA ILE A 2 5.49 -10.52 14.19
C ILE A 2 4.12 -9.84 14.23
N ALA A 3 3.40 -9.99 15.33
CA ALA A 3 2.15 -9.26 15.57
C ALA A 3 2.38 -8.14 16.60
N ASN A 4 1.56 -7.09 16.55
CA ASN A 4 1.52 -6.03 17.55
C ASN A 4 0.39 -6.22 18.58
N ASP A 5 0.57 -5.65 19.77
CA ASP A 5 -0.54 -5.21 20.62
C ASP A 5 -0.04 -4.08 21.54
N ASP A 6 0.01 -2.86 21.01
CA ASP A 6 0.43 -1.67 21.77
C ASP A 6 -0.67 -1.27 22.81
N GLN A 7 -0.35 -0.33 23.71
CA GLN A 7 -1.36 0.38 24.51
C GLN A 7 -1.32 1.87 24.18
N ALA A 8 -2.49 2.49 24.04
CA ALA A 8 -2.58 3.93 23.86
C ALA A 8 -1.99 4.69 25.07
N THR A 9 -0.88 5.39 24.86
CA THR A 9 -0.51 6.53 25.72
C THR A 9 -1.30 7.75 25.26
N GLN A 10 -1.99 8.43 26.20
CA GLN A 10 -2.89 9.58 26.00
C GLN A 10 -2.69 10.36 24.67
N SER A 11 -3.75 10.42 23.87
CA SER A 11 -3.82 11.04 22.54
C SER A 11 -3.57 12.56 22.54
N ASP A 12 -2.78 13.07 21.59
CA ASP A 12 -2.89 14.47 21.12
C ASP A 12 -4.29 14.63 20.48
N PRO A 13 -5.13 15.58 20.92
CA PRO A 13 -6.47 15.79 20.37
C PRO A 13 -6.49 16.18 18.87
N ARG A 14 -5.33 16.48 18.26
CA ARG A 14 -5.19 16.76 16.82
C ARG A 14 -4.84 15.52 15.99
N HIS A 15 -4.38 14.43 16.62
CA HIS A 15 -4.04 13.16 15.98
C HIS A 15 -4.33 11.98 16.94
N PRO A 16 -5.54 11.40 16.91
CA PRO A 16 -5.85 10.23 17.73
C PRO A 16 -5.14 8.99 17.14
N VAL A 17 -3.87 8.78 17.49
CA VAL A 17 -3.14 7.55 17.15
C VAL A 17 -3.62 6.47 18.12
N ARG A 18 -4.38 5.49 17.61
CA ARG A 18 -4.68 4.25 18.31
C ARG A 18 -3.43 3.37 18.25
N LEU A 19 -2.89 3.00 19.39
CA LEU A 19 -1.69 2.18 19.52
C LEU A 19 -2.13 0.97 20.34
N GLY A 20 -2.64 -0.06 19.65
CA GLY A 20 -3.22 -1.26 20.25
C GLY A 20 -4.51 -1.65 19.55
N GLY A 21 -4.80 -2.95 19.45
CA GLY A 21 -6.01 -3.41 18.75
C GLY A 21 -5.79 -4.41 17.63
N THR A 22 -4.57 -4.95 17.47
CA THR A 22 -4.34 -6.05 16.52
C THR A 22 -4.75 -7.39 17.14
N LEU A 23 -4.24 -7.77 18.32
CA LEU A 23 -4.55 -9.08 18.92
C LEU A 23 -5.68 -9.04 19.96
N MET A 24 -5.65 -8.05 20.86
CA MET A 24 -6.67 -7.84 21.89
C MET A 24 -7.36 -6.49 21.69
N ARG A 25 -8.64 -6.40 22.05
CA ARG A 25 -9.44 -5.18 21.89
C ARG A 25 -9.06 -4.17 22.95
N GLU A 26 -8.87 -2.92 22.51
CA GLU A 26 -8.77 -1.79 23.43
C GLU A 26 -10.15 -1.33 23.92
N PHE A 27 -10.22 -0.93 25.19
CA PHE A 27 -11.43 -0.38 25.80
C PHE A 27 -11.16 1.05 26.30
N PRO A 28 -11.97 2.04 25.87
CA PRO A 28 -11.86 3.40 26.40
C PRO A 28 -11.97 3.41 27.92
N GLY A 29 -11.03 4.08 28.59
CA GLY A 29 -11.00 4.23 30.05
C GLY A 29 -10.26 3.14 30.81
N PHE A 30 -9.75 2.10 30.13
CA PHE A 30 -8.81 1.16 30.74
C PHE A 30 -7.39 1.71 30.59
N ALA A 31 -6.59 1.61 31.66
CA ALA A 31 -5.24 2.13 31.72
C ALA A 31 -4.33 1.16 32.49
N GLY A 32 -3.02 1.27 32.27
CA GLY A 32 -2.04 0.35 32.83
C GLY A 32 -2.03 -1.02 32.13
N PRO A 33 -1.26 -2.00 32.64
CA PRO A 33 -1.08 -3.29 31.99
C PRO A 33 -2.41 -4.02 31.72
N MET A 34 -2.57 -4.56 30.50
CA MET A 34 -3.77 -5.32 30.10
C MET A 34 -4.03 -6.53 31.01
N ALA A 35 -2.97 -7.08 31.60
CA ALA A 35 -3.05 -8.15 32.59
C ALA A 35 -3.94 -7.80 33.79
N ASP A 36 -4.01 -6.52 34.14
CA ASP A 36 -4.73 -6.00 35.31
C ASP A 36 -6.11 -5.42 34.95
N TRP A 37 -6.48 -5.42 33.66
CA TRP A 37 -7.75 -4.84 33.23
C TRP A 37 -8.95 -5.63 33.78
N PRO A 38 -10.09 -4.96 34.05
CA PRO A 38 -11.31 -5.65 34.47
C PRO A 38 -11.80 -6.66 33.42
N ARG A 39 -11.54 -6.38 32.14
CA ARG A 39 -11.94 -7.21 31.00
C ARG A 39 -10.86 -7.16 29.93
N VAL A 40 -10.58 -8.31 29.33
CA VAL A 40 -9.69 -8.47 28.18
C VAL A 40 -10.46 -9.28 27.15
N GLU A 41 -10.40 -8.88 25.88
CA GLU A 41 -11.06 -9.58 24.78
C GLU A 41 -10.11 -9.73 23.60
N ALA A 42 -10.13 -10.90 22.97
CA ALA A 42 -9.47 -11.12 21.71
C ALA A 42 -10.19 -10.36 20.57
N VAL A 43 -9.41 -9.89 19.59
CA VAL A 43 -9.96 -9.36 18.33
C VAL A 43 -10.64 -10.50 17.57
N PRO A 44 -11.85 -10.30 16.99
CA PRO A 44 -12.53 -11.35 16.25
C PRO A 44 -11.67 -12.00 15.16
N GLY A 45 -11.64 -13.33 15.13
CA GLY A 45 -10.89 -14.13 14.15
C GLY A 45 -9.39 -14.26 14.42
N VAL A 46 -8.84 -13.64 15.48
CA VAL A 46 -7.41 -13.76 15.81
C VAL A 46 -7.01 -15.18 16.16
N GLU A 47 -7.83 -15.89 16.96
CA GLU A 47 -7.51 -17.26 17.37
C GLU A 47 -7.50 -18.22 16.17
N ASP A 48 -8.44 -18.06 15.25
CA ASP A 48 -8.50 -18.86 14.02
C ASP A 48 -7.28 -18.61 13.14
N ALA A 49 -6.89 -17.34 12.99
CA ALA A 49 -5.70 -16.95 12.24
C ALA A 49 -4.42 -17.52 12.87
N LEU A 50 -4.24 -17.32 14.18
CA LEU A 50 -3.06 -17.83 14.91
C LEU A 50 -3.00 -19.35 14.85
N ARG A 51 -4.11 -20.05 15.05
CA ARG A 51 -4.19 -21.51 14.95
C ARG A 51 -3.83 -22.02 13.55
N ALA A 52 -4.26 -21.33 12.49
CA ALA A 52 -3.93 -21.70 11.11
C ALA A 52 -2.46 -21.45 10.74
N LEU A 53 -1.80 -20.49 11.42
CA LEU A 53 -0.42 -20.09 11.17
C LEU A 53 0.58 -20.80 12.10
N HIS A 54 0.15 -21.19 13.29
CA HIS A 54 0.94 -21.89 14.28
C HIS A 54 1.43 -23.24 13.73
N GLY A 55 2.72 -23.52 13.89
CA GLY A 55 3.39 -24.69 13.29
C GLY A 55 3.81 -24.51 11.82
N ARG A 56 3.27 -23.50 11.11
CA ARG A 56 3.74 -23.11 9.76
C ARG A 56 4.71 -21.93 9.79
N TYR A 57 4.51 -21.03 10.75
CA TYR A 57 5.36 -19.88 11.00
C TYR A 57 5.80 -19.89 12.45
N ARG A 58 7.02 -19.39 12.71
CA ARG A 58 7.39 -18.93 14.04
C ARG A 58 6.60 -17.65 14.35
N LEU A 59 5.83 -17.66 15.44
CA LEU A 59 4.95 -16.57 15.81
C LEU A 59 5.55 -15.80 16.97
N ALA A 60 5.70 -14.48 16.79
CA ALA A 60 6.24 -13.60 17.80
C ALA A 60 5.30 -12.41 18.04
N LEU A 61 5.24 -11.95 19.28
CA LEU A 61 4.60 -10.70 19.65
C LEU A 61 5.69 -9.67 19.97
N ALA A 62 5.70 -8.55 19.25
CA ALA A 62 6.57 -7.42 19.53
C ALA A 62 5.71 -6.18 19.82
N THR A 63 5.57 -5.86 21.10
CA THR A 63 4.70 -4.77 21.58
C THR A 63 5.52 -3.59 22.09
N GLY A 64 5.04 -2.39 21.79
CA GLY A 64 5.54 -1.10 22.21
C GLY A 64 5.07 -0.66 23.59
N THR A 65 4.35 -1.49 24.36
CA THR A 65 3.84 -1.11 25.69
C THR A 65 4.96 -0.80 26.69
N PRO A 66 5.13 0.46 27.13
CA PRO A 66 6.23 0.82 28.04
C PRO A 66 5.97 0.38 29.50
N ALA A 67 4.69 0.17 29.84
CA ALA A 67 4.23 -0.18 31.18
C ALA A 67 4.22 -1.69 31.47
N SER A 68 4.45 -2.54 30.46
CA SER A 68 4.40 -4.00 30.59
C SER A 68 5.76 -4.60 30.23
N ASP A 69 6.18 -5.62 30.98
CA ASP A 69 7.26 -6.53 30.59
C ASP A 69 6.68 -7.79 29.93
N GLU A 70 7.55 -8.71 29.50
CA GLU A 70 7.12 -9.98 28.88
C GLU A 70 6.10 -10.74 29.74
N ALA A 71 6.30 -10.80 31.06
CA ALA A 71 5.46 -11.57 31.96
C ALA A 71 4.03 -11.03 32.01
N LEU A 72 3.87 -9.70 32.10
CA LEU A 72 2.56 -9.05 32.07
C LEU A 72 1.86 -9.24 30.71
N VAL A 73 2.60 -9.16 29.61
CA VAL A 73 2.02 -9.40 28.27
C VAL A 73 1.54 -10.84 28.13
N ARG A 74 2.32 -11.83 28.57
CA ARG A 74 1.91 -13.24 28.56
C ARG A 74 0.69 -13.48 29.44
N GLN A 75 0.62 -12.85 30.61
CA GLN A 75 -0.55 -12.94 31.49
C GLN A 75 -1.81 -12.38 30.80
N ALA A 76 -1.72 -11.26 30.11
CA ALA A 76 -2.83 -10.70 29.33
C ALA A 76 -3.29 -11.66 28.22
N LEU A 77 -2.35 -12.20 27.43
CA LEU A 77 -2.65 -13.18 26.38
C LEU A 77 -3.30 -14.46 26.93
N ALA A 78 -2.87 -14.92 28.12
CA ALA A 78 -3.42 -16.13 28.74
C ALA A 78 -4.90 -15.96 29.14
N ARG A 79 -5.32 -14.76 29.53
CA ARG A 79 -6.72 -14.42 29.86
C ARG A 79 -7.66 -14.59 28.67
N VAL A 80 -7.13 -14.57 27.45
CA VAL A 80 -7.87 -14.79 26.20
C VAL A 80 -7.36 -16.00 25.41
N HIS A 81 -6.61 -16.90 26.07
CA HIS A 81 -6.11 -18.16 25.52
C HIS A 81 -5.21 -18.05 24.27
N LEU A 82 -4.57 -16.89 24.06
CA LEU A 82 -3.69 -16.65 22.91
C LEU A 82 -2.21 -16.92 23.20
N GLU A 83 -1.81 -16.95 24.47
CA GLU A 83 -0.40 -17.06 24.90
C GLU A 83 0.32 -18.26 24.26
N ARG A 84 -0.37 -19.40 24.21
CA ARG A 84 0.11 -20.68 23.68
C ARG A 84 0.57 -20.65 22.22
N TYR A 85 0.20 -19.62 21.46
CA TYR A 85 0.58 -19.53 20.04
C TYR A 85 1.90 -18.82 19.81
N PHE A 86 2.45 -18.09 20.80
CA PHE A 86 3.62 -17.25 20.61
C PHE A 86 4.90 -17.90 21.15
N ASP A 87 5.84 -18.16 20.24
CA ASP A 87 7.17 -18.68 20.56
C ASP A 87 8.02 -17.64 21.28
N VAL A 88 7.82 -16.36 20.96
CA VAL A 88 8.60 -15.23 21.46
C VAL A 88 7.65 -14.08 21.77
N VAL A 89 7.79 -13.50 22.96
CA VAL A 89 7.09 -12.26 23.36
C VAL A 89 8.16 -11.28 23.80
N VAL A 90 8.20 -10.12 23.17
CA VAL A 90 9.16 -9.05 23.49
C VAL A 90 8.45 -7.71 23.56
N THR A 91 8.88 -6.89 24.51
CA THR A 91 8.35 -5.54 24.73
C THR A 91 9.37 -4.48 24.35
N ALA A 92 8.94 -3.22 24.16
CA ALA A 92 9.86 -2.09 23.98
C ALA A 92 10.89 -1.99 25.12
N ARG A 93 10.50 -2.36 26.35
CA ARG A 93 11.42 -2.42 27.49
C ARG A 93 12.52 -3.47 27.29
N ASP A 94 12.17 -4.65 26.81
CA ASP A 94 13.12 -5.75 26.56
C ASP A 94 14.08 -5.45 25.41
N LEU A 95 13.61 -4.65 24.44
CA LEU A 95 14.33 -4.31 23.21
C LEU A 95 15.14 -3.01 23.32
N GLY A 96 14.85 -2.14 24.30
CA GLY A 96 15.55 -0.87 24.50
C GLY A 96 15.28 0.19 23.42
N ALA A 97 14.25 -0.03 22.59
CA ALA A 97 13.79 0.86 21.53
C ALA A 97 12.26 0.82 21.47
N ALA A 98 11.64 1.73 20.73
CA ALA A 98 10.19 1.77 20.54
C ALA A 98 9.84 2.03 19.07
N LYS A 99 8.67 1.56 18.64
CA LYS A 99 8.14 1.88 17.32
C LYS A 99 7.91 3.40 17.18
N PRO A 100 8.12 4.01 15.99
CA PRO A 100 8.47 3.39 14.70
C PRO A 100 9.97 3.18 14.46
N ASP A 101 10.84 3.29 15.47
CA ASP A 101 12.30 3.20 15.27
C ASP A 101 12.69 1.83 14.64
N PRO A 102 13.39 1.80 13.49
CA PRO A 102 13.89 0.56 12.90
C PRO A 102 14.72 -0.31 13.86
N ALA A 103 15.37 0.29 14.87
CA ALA A 103 16.09 -0.43 15.91
C ALA A 103 15.19 -1.36 16.73
N PHE A 104 13.92 -1.00 16.97
CA PHE A 104 12.94 -1.86 17.63
C PHE A 104 12.74 -3.15 16.84
N PHE A 105 12.51 -3.02 15.54
CA PHE A 105 12.24 -4.17 14.67
C PHE A 105 13.47 -5.05 14.47
N ARG A 106 14.66 -4.45 14.32
CA ARG A 106 15.93 -5.20 14.24
C ARG A 106 16.20 -5.98 15.53
N ALA A 107 16.03 -5.35 16.69
CA ALA A 107 16.19 -6.04 17.96
C ALA A 107 15.15 -7.18 18.14
N ALA A 108 13.90 -6.98 17.71
CA ALA A 108 12.89 -8.03 17.71
C ALA A 108 13.30 -9.20 16.80
N LEU A 109 13.78 -8.93 15.58
CA LEU A 109 14.29 -9.94 14.65
C LEU A 109 15.47 -10.73 15.23
N ASP A 110 16.39 -10.07 15.93
CA ASP A 110 17.53 -10.71 16.60
C ASP A 110 17.05 -11.69 17.68
N ARG A 111 16.05 -11.29 18.49
CA ARG A 111 15.44 -12.19 19.50
C ARG A 111 14.70 -13.36 18.88
N ILE A 112 14.07 -13.15 17.73
CA ILE A 112 13.36 -14.19 16.98
C ILE A 112 14.35 -15.06 16.18
N GLY A 113 15.57 -14.60 15.92
CA GLY A 113 16.55 -15.27 15.07
C GLY A 113 16.09 -15.39 13.61
N SER A 114 15.47 -14.33 13.07
CA SER A 114 14.95 -14.31 11.69
C SER A 114 15.54 -13.13 10.90
N PRO A 115 15.98 -13.33 9.65
CA PRO A 115 16.41 -12.22 8.81
C PRO A 115 15.20 -11.36 8.39
N PRO A 116 15.38 -10.04 8.17
CA PRO A 116 14.26 -9.14 7.83
C PRO A 116 13.40 -9.61 6.64
N GLY A 117 14.04 -10.11 5.58
CA GLY A 117 13.35 -10.55 4.35
C GLY A 117 12.49 -11.81 4.50
N GLU A 118 12.63 -12.56 5.60
CA GLU A 118 11.83 -13.75 5.93
C GLU A 118 10.78 -13.47 7.02
N ALA A 119 10.71 -12.22 7.49
CA ALA A 119 9.75 -11.80 8.49
C ALA A 119 8.63 -10.96 7.88
N VAL A 120 7.43 -11.13 8.44
CA VAL A 120 6.26 -10.30 8.15
C VAL A 120 5.74 -9.69 9.45
N MET A 121 5.59 -8.38 9.46
CA MET A 121 4.94 -7.61 10.52
C MET A 121 3.44 -7.46 10.22
N VAL A 122 2.61 -7.69 11.22
CA VAL A 122 1.16 -7.47 11.16
C VAL A 122 0.78 -6.50 12.28
N GLY A 123 0.21 -5.36 11.92
CA GLY A 123 -0.17 -4.33 12.89
C GLY A 123 -1.20 -3.35 12.32
N ASP A 124 -1.83 -2.60 13.20
CA ASP A 124 -2.89 -1.64 12.89
C ASP A 124 -2.37 -0.21 12.76
N GLY A 125 -1.27 0.12 13.45
CA GLY A 125 -0.65 1.43 13.37
C GLY A 125 0.13 1.63 12.08
N TYR A 126 -0.37 2.44 11.14
CA TYR A 126 0.33 2.65 9.86
C TYR A 126 1.74 3.24 10.05
N THR A 127 1.89 4.29 10.85
CA THR A 127 3.22 4.89 11.07
C THR A 127 4.08 4.01 11.97
N THR A 128 3.53 3.49 13.07
CA THR A 128 4.29 2.75 14.09
C THR A 128 4.66 1.35 13.65
N ASP A 129 3.72 0.57 13.15
CA ASP A 129 3.94 -0.82 12.74
C ASP A 129 4.41 -0.93 11.29
N ILE A 130 3.71 -0.28 10.36
CA ILE A 130 3.90 -0.51 8.93
C ILE A 130 5.14 0.23 8.42
N VAL A 131 5.20 1.55 8.58
CA VAL A 131 6.36 2.35 8.11
C VAL A 131 7.64 1.97 8.87
N GLY A 132 7.53 1.76 10.19
CA GLY A 132 8.66 1.35 11.02
C GLY A 132 9.24 -0.01 10.61
N ALA A 133 8.40 -1.04 10.47
CA ALA A 133 8.86 -2.37 10.09
C ALA A 133 9.38 -2.41 8.64
N LYS A 134 8.74 -1.68 7.71
CA LYS A 134 9.20 -1.62 6.33
C LYS A 134 10.60 -1.00 6.24
N SER A 135 10.86 0.04 7.03
CA SER A 135 12.19 0.69 7.11
C SER A 135 13.27 -0.21 7.72
N ALA A 136 12.87 -1.26 8.45
CA ALA A 136 13.77 -2.30 8.95
C ALA A 136 13.93 -3.49 7.98
N GLY A 137 13.26 -3.47 6.82
CA GLY A 137 13.36 -4.49 5.77
C GLY A 137 12.38 -5.65 5.92
N LEU A 138 11.38 -5.55 6.81
CA LEU A 138 10.35 -6.56 6.93
C LEU A 138 9.29 -6.41 5.84
N ARG A 139 8.63 -7.52 5.51
CA ARG A 139 7.32 -7.43 4.86
C ARG A 139 6.29 -6.94 5.87
N VAL A 140 5.25 -6.25 5.42
CA VAL A 140 4.26 -5.66 6.32
C VAL A 140 2.84 -5.85 5.79
N VAL A 141 1.95 -6.29 6.68
CA VAL A 141 0.51 -6.43 6.43
C VAL A 141 -0.22 -5.46 7.34
N TRP A 142 -0.95 -4.52 6.75
CA TRP A 142 -1.72 -3.56 7.50
C TRP A 142 -3.08 -4.14 7.91
N PHE A 143 -3.29 -4.30 9.21
CA PHE A 143 -4.59 -4.64 9.75
C PHE A 143 -5.44 -3.38 9.91
N ASN A 144 -6.39 -3.19 9.00
CA ASN A 144 -7.17 -1.95 8.88
C ASN A 144 -8.68 -2.24 8.99
N PRO A 145 -9.18 -2.70 10.15
CA PRO A 145 -10.59 -3.06 10.32
C PRO A 145 -11.55 -1.88 10.11
N ALA A 146 -11.06 -0.65 10.34
CA ALA A 146 -11.83 0.58 10.17
C ALA A 146 -11.79 1.12 8.72
N ARG A 147 -11.08 0.47 7.80
CA ARG A 147 -10.84 0.97 6.43
C ARG A 147 -10.34 2.41 6.41
N SER A 148 -9.50 2.78 7.38
CA SER A 148 -8.90 4.10 7.45
C SER A 148 -8.10 4.38 6.16
N PRO A 149 -8.09 5.63 5.68
CA PRO A 149 -7.31 6.01 4.52
C PRO A 149 -5.81 5.82 4.81
N CYS A 150 -5.07 5.36 3.82
CA CYS A 150 -3.61 5.30 3.90
C CYS A 150 -3.06 6.74 3.95
N PRO A 151 -2.22 7.08 4.95
CA PRO A 151 -1.71 8.44 5.11
C PRO A 151 -0.65 8.82 4.07
N LEU A 152 -0.15 7.86 3.30
CA LEU A 152 0.84 8.06 2.25
C LEU A 152 0.20 7.93 0.87
N VAL A 153 0.56 8.83 -0.05
CA VAL A 153 0.20 8.71 -1.47
C VAL A 153 0.92 7.54 -2.15
N HIS A 154 2.08 7.14 -1.62
CA HIS A 154 2.77 5.90 -1.98
C HIS A 154 2.70 4.90 -0.82
N PRO A 155 1.75 3.95 -0.83
CA PRO A 155 1.58 3.00 0.25
C PRO A 155 2.77 2.04 0.33
N VAL A 156 3.32 1.89 1.53
CA VAL A 156 4.49 1.05 1.80
C VAL A 156 4.14 -0.36 2.25
N HIS A 157 2.85 -0.63 2.52
CA HIS A 157 2.41 -1.97 2.91
C HIS A 157 2.38 -2.95 1.74
N ASP A 158 2.62 -4.23 2.06
CA ASP A 158 2.65 -5.31 1.06
C ASP A 158 1.26 -5.96 0.91
N ALA A 159 0.43 -5.89 1.95
CA ALA A 159 -1.00 -6.22 1.89
C ALA A 159 -1.80 -5.45 2.95
N GLU A 160 -3.12 -5.38 2.76
CA GLU A 160 -4.08 -4.84 3.72
C GLU A 160 -5.15 -5.90 4.01
N ILE A 161 -5.54 -6.04 5.28
CA ILE A 161 -6.65 -6.91 5.70
C ILE A 161 -7.58 -6.17 6.65
N GLN A 162 -8.89 -6.34 6.49
CA GLN A 162 -9.89 -5.78 7.40
C GLN A 162 -10.28 -6.76 8.53
N ALA A 163 -9.95 -8.04 8.37
CA ALA A 163 -10.22 -9.08 9.36
C ALA A 163 -9.03 -10.04 9.46
N LEU A 164 -8.61 -10.35 10.69
CA LEU A 164 -7.48 -11.25 10.93
C LEU A 164 -7.71 -12.67 10.39
N ALA A 165 -8.96 -13.12 10.31
CA ALA A 165 -9.31 -14.41 9.70
C ALA A 165 -8.84 -14.54 8.24
N GLY A 166 -8.60 -13.43 7.54
CA GLY A 166 -8.07 -13.39 6.17
C GLY A 166 -6.54 -13.46 6.07
N LEU A 167 -5.82 -13.32 7.20
CA LEU A 167 -4.36 -13.29 7.22
C LEU A 167 -3.72 -14.56 6.64
N PRO A 168 -4.16 -15.79 6.99
CA PRO A 168 -3.58 -17.00 6.41
C PRO A 168 -3.65 -17.04 4.88
N GLN A 169 -4.75 -16.55 4.29
CA GLN A 169 -4.97 -16.54 2.85
C GLN A 169 -4.04 -15.55 2.16
N ILE A 170 -3.82 -14.37 2.75
CA ILE A 170 -2.87 -13.37 2.25
C ILE A 170 -1.44 -13.93 2.29
N LEU A 171 -1.03 -14.54 3.40
CA LEU A 171 0.31 -15.10 3.53
C LEU A 171 0.58 -16.34 2.64
N ASN A 172 -0.47 -16.97 2.10
CA ASN A 172 -0.34 -18.10 1.15
C ASN A 172 -0.19 -17.65 -0.32
N LYS A 173 -0.27 -16.35 -0.61
CA LYS A 173 -0.14 -15.81 -1.96
C LYS A 173 1.15 -14.98 -2.07
N PRO A 174 1.74 -14.90 -3.27
CA PRO A 174 2.78 -13.89 -3.52
C PRO A 174 2.23 -12.49 -3.25
N PHE A 175 3.00 -11.67 -2.54
CA PHE A 175 2.70 -10.25 -2.42
C PHE A 175 2.89 -9.54 -3.76
N LEU A 176 2.21 -8.41 -3.93
CA LEU A 176 2.56 -7.43 -4.96
C LEU A 176 4.00 -6.94 -4.73
N PRO A 177 4.71 -6.46 -5.76
CA PRO A 177 6.02 -5.87 -5.55
C PRO A 177 5.87 -4.67 -4.63
N ASP A 178 6.78 -4.52 -3.66
CA ASP A 178 6.89 -3.25 -2.96
C ASP A 178 7.45 -2.16 -3.89
N ILE A 179 7.47 -0.92 -3.42
CA ILE A 179 7.92 0.22 -4.23
C ILE A 179 9.36 0.02 -4.67
N THR A 180 10.24 -0.49 -3.80
CA THR A 180 11.64 -0.73 -4.12
C THR A 180 11.79 -1.78 -5.22
N ALA A 181 11.07 -2.90 -5.11
CA ALA A 181 11.05 -3.96 -6.12
C ALA A 181 10.46 -3.46 -7.45
N ALA A 182 9.37 -2.67 -7.41
CA ALA A 182 8.78 -2.11 -8.62
C ALA A 182 9.74 -1.14 -9.34
N LEU A 183 10.41 -0.25 -8.60
CA LEU A 183 11.43 0.65 -9.15
C LEU A 183 12.64 -0.11 -9.69
N GLN A 184 13.04 -1.20 -9.03
CA GLN A 184 14.09 -2.08 -9.53
C GLN A 184 13.69 -2.75 -10.85
N VAL A 185 12.45 -3.23 -10.96
CA VAL A 185 11.93 -3.82 -12.21
C VAL A 185 11.94 -2.79 -13.35
N LEU A 186 11.51 -1.54 -13.11
CA LEU A 186 11.60 -0.46 -14.10
C LEU A 186 13.05 -0.21 -14.54
N ARG A 187 14.00 -0.20 -13.59
CA ARG A 187 15.43 -0.04 -13.87
C ARG A 187 16.01 -1.19 -14.69
N GLU A 188 15.70 -2.43 -14.33
CA GLU A 188 16.14 -3.64 -15.03
C GLU A 188 15.62 -3.70 -16.48
N HIS A 189 14.46 -3.09 -16.73
CA HIS A 189 13.88 -2.95 -18.07
C HIS A 189 14.33 -1.68 -18.80
N ALA A 190 15.25 -0.89 -18.22
CA ALA A 190 15.79 0.34 -18.77
C ALA A 190 14.71 1.38 -19.12
N VAL A 191 13.68 1.49 -18.28
CA VAL A 191 12.63 2.51 -18.43
C VAL A 191 13.25 3.91 -18.21
N PRO A 192 13.09 4.87 -19.15
CA PRO A 192 13.64 6.22 -19.02
C PRO A 192 13.15 6.96 -17.77
N GLU A 193 14.02 7.77 -17.16
CA GLU A 193 13.74 8.53 -15.92
C GLU A 193 12.47 9.39 -16.01
N ASN A 194 12.20 9.99 -17.16
CA ASN A 194 11.00 10.79 -17.38
C ASN A 194 9.71 9.94 -17.37
N ILE A 195 9.80 8.66 -17.77
CA ILE A 195 8.69 7.70 -17.69
C ILE A 195 8.54 7.22 -16.24
N VAL A 196 9.64 6.92 -15.55
CA VAL A 196 9.60 6.56 -14.12
C VAL A 196 8.93 7.67 -13.29
N ARG A 197 9.29 8.94 -13.52
CA ARG A 197 8.65 10.10 -12.88
C ARG A 197 7.16 10.19 -13.20
N HIS A 198 6.77 9.94 -14.45
CA HIS A 198 5.37 9.89 -14.87
C HIS A 198 4.62 8.77 -14.14
N SER A 199 5.14 7.54 -14.14
CA SER A 199 4.52 6.39 -13.46
C SER A 199 4.39 6.60 -11.95
N LEU A 200 5.35 7.26 -11.29
CA LEU A 200 5.25 7.66 -9.89
C LEU A 200 4.08 8.64 -9.66
N ALA A 201 3.96 9.67 -10.49
CA ALA A 201 2.87 10.64 -10.39
C ALA A 201 1.49 10.00 -10.66
N VAL A 202 1.40 9.17 -11.70
CA VAL A 202 0.19 8.37 -12.00
C VAL A 202 -0.14 7.46 -10.82
N ALA A 203 0.83 6.79 -10.22
CA ALA A 203 0.60 5.91 -9.08
C ALA A 203 0.05 6.63 -7.84
N ALA A 204 0.56 7.83 -7.54
CA ALA A 204 0.06 8.63 -6.43
C ALA A 204 -1.39 9.13 -6.68
N VAL A 205 -1.67 9.66 -7.87
CA VAL A 205 -3.02 10.09 -8.27
C VAL A 205 -3.99 8.92 -8.26
N ALA A 206 -3.60 7.79 -8.86
CA ALA A 206 -4.41 6.59 -8.94
C ALA A 206 -4.69 6.02 -7.54
N HIS A 207 -3.69 5.95 -6.66
CA HIS A 207 -3.90 5.50 -5.29
C HIS A 207 -4.86 6.40 -4.51
N HIS A 208 -4.72 7.72 -4.65
CA HIS A 208 -5.64 8.68 -4.03
C HIS A 208 -7.07 8.47 -4.50
N LEU A 209 -7.28 8.32 -5.82
CA LEU A 209 -8.58 7.98 -6.40
C LEU A 209 -9.11 6.63 -5.87
N GLY A 210 -8.26 5.60 -5.80
CA GLY A 210 -8.61 4.29 -5.28
C GLY A 210 -9.07 4.34 -3.82
N VAL A 211 -8.36 5.07 -2.96
CA VAL A 211 -8.75 5.30 -1.56
C VAL A 211 -10.12 6.00 -1.49
N ARG A 212 -10.30 7.08 -2.25
CA ARG A 212 -11.54 7.86 -2.28
C ARG A 212 -12.74 7.04 -2.79
N LEU A 213 -12.55 6.22 -3.82
CA LEU A 213 -13.58 5.33 -4.35
C LEU A 213 -13.95 4.26 -3.32
N ARG A 214 -12.95 3.68 -2.65
CA ARG A 214 -13.18 2.71 -1.56
C ARG A 214 -13.95 3.32 -0.40
N GLU A 215 -13.65 4.56 -0.02
CA GLU A 215 -14.40 5.33 0.98
C GLU A 215 -15.85 5.58 0.55
N ALA A 216 -16.09 5.76 -0.75
CA ALA A 216 -17.42 5.87 -1.34
C ALA A 216 -18.15 4.52 -1.49
N GLY A 217 -17.57 3.41 -1.03
CA GLY A 217 -18.18 2.07 -1.05
C GLY A 217 -17.97 1.30 -2.35
N VAL A 218 -17.09 1.77 -3.23
CA VAL A 218 -16.70 1.04 -4.44
C VAL A 218 -15.75 -0.10 -4.08
N ASP A 219 -15.98 -1.27 -4.65
CA ASP A 219 -15.06 -2.40 -4.55
C ASP A 219 -13.86 -2.17 -5.47
N VAL A 220 -12.80 -1.62 -4.88
CA VAL A 220 -11.52 -1.34 -5.53
C VAL A 220 -10.39 -1.60 -4.54
N ASP A 221 -9.30 -2.20 -5.00
CA ASP A 221 -8.07 -2.37 -4.23
C ASP A 221 -7.08 -1.21 -4.51
N PRO A 222 -6.91 -0.23 -3.59
CA PRO A 222 -6.01 0.90 -3.82
C PRO A 222 -4.54 0.50 -3.93
N LEU A 223 -4.13 -0.61 -3.29
CA LEU A 223 -2.76 -1.09 -3.38
C LEU A 223 -2.49 -1.68 -4.78
N LEU A 224 -3.45 -2.46 -5.31
CA LEU A 224 -3.37 -2.99 -6.66
C LEU A 224 -3.40 -1.86 -7.71
N VAL A 225 -4.26 -0.86 -7.53
CA VAL A 225 -4.27 0.38 -8.35
C VAL A 225 -2.90 1.03 -8.35
N HIS A 226 -2.30 1.25 -7.18
CA HIS A 226 -1.01 1.92 -7.05
C HIS A 226 0.09 1.17 -7.79
N ARG A 227 0.22 -0.13 -7.55
CA ARG A 227 1.27 -0.96 -8.18
C ARG A 227 1.03 -1.12 -9.68
N GLY A 228 -0.23 -1.18 -10.10
CA GLY A 228 -0.62 -1.20 -11.51
C GLY A 228 -0.20 0.09 -12.22
N ALA A 229 -0.49 1.24 -11.63
CA ALA A 229 -0.05 2.54 -12.13
C ALA A 229 1.47 2.73 -12.08
N LEU A 230 2.18 2.14 -11.11
CA LEU A 230 3.65 2.25 -11.06
C LEU A 230 4.33 1.47 -12.18
N LEU A 231 3.72 0.37 -12.65
CA LEU A 231 4.32 -0.56 -13.62
C LEU A 231 3.58 -0.57 -14.98
N HIS A 232 2.62 0.32 -15.22
CA HIS A 232 1.80 0.29 -16.45
C HIS A 232 2.62 0.52 -17.73
N ASP A 233 3.65 1.37 -17.65
CA ASP A 233 4.54 1.76 -18.75
C ASP A 233 5.88 0.98 -18.70
N LEU A 234 5.86 -0.28 -18.25
CA LEU A 234 7.06 -1.11 -18.09
C LEU A 234 7.76 -1.48 -19.43
N ASP A 235 7.07 -1.35 -20.57
CA ASP A 235 7.67 -1.69 -21.86
C ASP A 235 8.83 -0.77 -22.22
N LYS A 236 9.82 -1.34 -22.92
CA LYS A 236 11.00 -0.65 -23.40
C LYS A 236 10.57 0.49 -24.31
N ALA A 237 11.30 1.60 -24.27
CA ALA A 237 11.16 2.78 -25.13
C ALA A 237 11.34 2.49 -26.64
N SER A 238 10.53 1.60 -27.22
CA SER A 238 10.48 1.30 -28.64
C SER A 238 9.29 2.03 -29.25
N ALA A 239 9.60 2.94 -30.16
CA ALA A 239 8.68 3.84 -30.85
C ALA A 239 7.77 3.11 -31.87
N GLU A 240 7.35 1.87 -31.61
CA GLU A 240 6.54 1.07 -32.53
C GLU A 240 5.15 0.79 -31.94
N LYS A 241 4.20 1.64 -32.35
CA LYS A 241 2.74 1.61 -32.16
C LYS A 241 2.24 1.68 -30.68
N PRO A 242 1.46 2.71 -30.30
CA PRO A 242 0.88 2.90 -28.96
C PRO A 242 -0.05 1.78 -28.44
N ALA A 243 -0.42 0.81 -29.28
CA ALA A 243 -1.31 -0.28 -28.89
C ALA A 243 -0.56 -1.52 -28.39
N ASP A 244 0.72 -1.67 -28.73
CA ASP A 244 1.49 -2.89 -28.45
C ASP A 244 2.22 -2.82 -27.10
N HIS A 245 2.51 -1.61 -26.59
CA HIS A 245 3.29 -1.43 -25.37
C HIS A 245 2.56 -1.93 -24.12
N GLY A 246 1.24 -1.70 -24.02
CA GLY A 246 0.43 -2.24 -22.92
C GLY A 246 0.44 -3.77 -22.89
N MET A 247 0.37 -4.41 -24.06
CA MET A 247 0.43 -5.87 -24.18
C MET A 247 1.81 -6.43 -23.81
N LYS A 248 2.90 -5.77 -24.22
CA LYS A 248 4.27 -6.14 -23.83
C LYS A 248 4.49 -5.99 -22.33
N ALA A 249 4.06 -4.88 -21.74
CA ALA A 249 4.10 -4.68 -20.29
C ALA A 249 3.31 -5.79 -19.56
N GLY A 250 2.12 -6.13 -20.07
CA GLY A 250 1.32 -7.25 -19.55
C GLY A 250 2.02 -8.60 -19.63
N GLN A 251 2.72 -8.90 -20.72
CA GLN A 251 3.51 -10.13 -20.86
C GLN A 251 4.66 -10.20 -19.84
N ILE A 252 5.39 -9.10 -19.67
CA ILE A 252 6.48 -9.00 -18.68
C ILE A 252 5.92 -9.25 -17.27
N LEU A 253 4.83 -8.57 -16.90
CA LEU A 253 4.22 -8.69 -15.56
C LEU A 253 3.69 -10.11 -15.28
N ARG A 254 3.15 -10.81 -16.28
CA ARG A 254 2.79 -12.23 -16.12
C ARG A 254 4.03 -13.11 -15.93
N GLY A 255 5.10 -12.85 -16.68
CA GLY A 255 6.38 -13.54 -16.53
C GLY A 255 7.00 -13.36 -15.13
N LEU A 256 6.76 -12.20 -14.51
CA LEU A 256 7.18 -11.88 -13.13
C LEU A 256 6.23 -12.42 -12.05
N GLY A 257 5.12 -13.08 -12.43
CA GLY A 257 4.17 -13.65 -11.48
C GLY A 257 3.09 -12.70 -10.95
N TRP A 258 2.85 -11.57 -11.63
CA TRP A 258 1.83 -10.58 -11.25
C TRP A 258 0.73 -10.41 -12.31
N PRO A 259 -0.12 -11.44 -12.53
CA PRO A 259 -1.15 -11.41 -13.57
C PRO A 259 -2.22 -10.33 -13.36
N ALA A 260 -2.49 -9.93 -12.10
CA ALA A 260 -3.42 -8.84 -11.82
C ALA A 260 -2.88 -7.48 -12.31
N LEU A 261 -1.57 -7.23 -12.14
CA LEU A 261 -0.92 -6.03 -12.67
C LEU A 261 -0.88 -6.03 -14.20
N ALA A 262 -0.73 -7.21 -14.81
CA ALA A 262 -0.73 -7.35 -16.26
C ALA A 262 -2.02 -6.85 -16.92
N GLY A 263 -3.20 -7.18 -16.35
CA GLY A 263 -4.48 -6.71 -16.87
C GLY A 263 -4.61 -5.18 -16.85
N ILE A 264 -4.08 -4.54 -15.82
CA ILE A 264 -4.03 -3.07 -15.71
C ILE A 264 -3.12 -2.48 -16.80
N ALA A 265 -1.92 -3.03 -16.97
CA ALA A 265 -0.98 -2.59 -17.99
C ALA A 265 -1.53 -2.77 -19.42
N GLU A 266 -2.31 -3.80 -19.68
CA GLU A 266 -2.91 -4.02 -21.00
C GLU A 266 -4.03 -3.03 -21.33
N ARG A 267 -4.77 -2.59 -20.32
CA ARG A 267 -5.98 -1.76 -20.49
C ARG A 267 -5.78 -0.27 -20.22
N HIS A 268 -4.55 0.19 -19.99
CA HIS A 268 -4.28 1.61 -19.78
C HIS A 268 -4.13 2.43 -21.09
N VAL A 269 -3.88 1.78 -22.23
CA VAL A 269 -3.57 2.46 -23.51
C VAL A 269 -4.78 3.18 -24.11
N LEU A 270 -4.56 4.18 -24.97
CA LEU A 270 -5.66 4.89 -25.64
C LEU A 270 -6.50 3.93 -26.49
N GLY A 271 -7.82 4.00 -26.35
CA GLY A 271 -8.76 3.13 -27.07
C GLY A 271 -9.02 1.76 -26.41
N ALA A 272 -8.32 1.45 -25.31
CA ALA A 272 -8.67 0.30 -24.48
C ALA A 272 -10.03 0.50 -23.77
N GLN A 273 -10.64 -0.61 -23.36
CA GLN A 273 -11.87 -0.64 -22.58
C GLN A 273 -11.57 -1.26 -21.21
N PRO A 274 -11.24 -0.45 -20.19
CA PRO A 274 -11.02 -0.97 -18.84
C PRO A 274 -12.33 -1.51 -18.25
N GLU A 275 -12.26 -2.68 -17.61
CA GLU A 275 -13.42 -3.39 -17.08
C GLU A 275 -13.51 -3.23 -15.56
N THR A 276 -12.40 -3.45 -14.85
CA THR A 276 -12.35 -3.34 -13.40
C THR A 276 -12.13 -1.91 -12.94
N TRP A 277 -12.45 -1.61 -11.68
CA TRP A 277 -12.16 -0.30 -11.10
C TRP A 277 -10.67 0.00 -11.06
N GLU A 278 -9.82 -1.01 -10.85
CA GLU A 278 -8.37 -0.83 -10.87
C GLU A 278 -7.89 -0.36 -12.25
N GLU A 279 -8.38 -1.00 -13.31
CA GLU A 279 -8.05 -0.65 -14.69
C GLU A 279 -8.57 0.74 -15.05
N LYS A 280 -9.82 1.04 -14.68
CA LYS A 280 -10.47 2.33 -14.92
C LYS A 280 -9.70 3.47 -14.27
N VAL A 281 -9.31 3.30 -13.00
CA VAL A 281 -8.58 4.32 -12.25
C VAL A 281 -7.21 4.57 -12.84
N VAL A 282 -6.45 3.51 -13.17
CA VAL A 282 -5.11 3.67 -13.77
C VAL A 282 -5.21 4.27 -15.18
N HIS A 283 -6.15 3.80 -15.99
CA HIS A 283 -6.40 4.34 -17.32
C HIS A 283 -6.73 5.85 -17.27
N TYR A 284 -7.61 6.26 -16.36
CA TYR A 284 -7.97 7.67 -16.18
C TYR A 284 -6.80 8.50 -15.64
N ALA A 285 -6.14 8.04 -14.57
CA ALA A 285 -5.02 8.74 -13.94
C ALA A 285 -3.89 9.05 -14.94
N ASP A 286 -3.54 8.08 -15.79
CA ASP A 286 -2.55 8.27 -16.86
C ASP A 286 -2.97 9.38 -17.86
N LYS A 287 -4.27 9.51 -18.16
CA LYS A 287 -4.78 10.52 -19.11
C LYS A 287 -4.98 11.91 -18.51
N ILE A 288 -4.75 12.09 -17.22
CA ILE A 288 -4.81 13.41 -16.56
C ILE A 288 -3.46 13.88 -16.04
N VAL A 289 -2.43 13.03 -16.06
CA VAL A 289 -1.07 13.35 -15.65
C VAL A 289 -0.16 13.61 -16.86
N LYS A 290 0.71 14.61 -16.75
CA LYS A 290 1.77 14.91 -17.71
C LYS A 290 3.07 15.24 -17.00
N GLU A 291 4.13 14.47 -17.28
CA GLU A 291 5.51 14.78 -16.85
C GLU A 291 5.68 14.97 -15.34
N GLY A 292 4.71 14.53 -14.52
CA GLY A 292 4.71 14.68 -13.07
C GLY A 292 3.61 15.57 -12.51
N GLU A 293 2.79 16.22 -13.34
CA GLU A 293 1.77 17.19 -12.90
C GLU A 293 0.37 16.76 -13.34
N VAL A 294 -0.65 17.08 -12.54
CA VAL A 294 -2.05 16.89 -12.90
C VAL A 294 -2.49 18.05 -13.81
N VAL A 295 -2.80 17.73 -15.07
CA VAL A 295 -3.22 18.72 -16.09
C VAL A 295 -4.69 18.66 -16.45
N GLY A 296 -5.40 17.60 -16.02
CA GLY A 296 -6.79 17.35 -16.37
C GLY A 296 -6.98 16.77 -17.78
N LEU A 297 -8.16 16.17 -18.02
CA LEU A 297 -8.39 15.34 -19.21
C LEU A 297 -8.37 16.14 -20.51
N LEU A 298 -9.20 17.19 -20.63
CA LEU A 298 -9.30 17.95 -21.88
C LEU A 298 -8.00 18.69 -22.25
N PRO A 299 -7.30 19.36 -21.31
CA PRO A 299 -5.99 19.94 -21.60
C PRO A 299 -4.97 18.88 -22.04
N ARG A 300 -4.96 17.70 -21.40
CA ARG A 300 -4.06 16.60 -21.79
C ARG A 300 -4.31 16.10 -23.20
N LEU A 301 -5.56 15.80 -23.55
CA LEU A 301 -5.92 15.30 -24.88
C LEU A 301 -5.62 16.33 -25.98
N THR A 302 -5.83 17.62 -25.68
CA THR A 302 -5.50 18.71 -26.60
C THR A 302 -3.99 18.77 -26.84
N ALA A 303 -3.19 18.77 -25.77
CA ALA A 303 -1.73 18.78 -25.87
C ALA A 303 -1.18 17.56 -26.62
N LEU A 304 -1.72 16.35 -26.37
CA LEU A 304 -1.33 15.13 -27.10
C LEU A 304 -1.67 15.22 -28.59
N SER A 305 -2.84 15.78 -28.95
CA SER A 305 -3.26 15.96 -30.35
C SER A 305 -2.35 16.92 -31.13
N HIS A 306 -1.78 17.92 -30.45
CA HIS A 306 -0.80 18.83 -31.03
C HIS A 306 0.58 18.18 -31.16
N ARG A 307 1.05 17.45 -30.13
CA ARG A 307 2.36 16.80 -30.11
C ARG A 307 2.48 15.64 -31.09
N TYR A 308 1.40 14.89 -31.32
CA TYR A 308 1.37 13.73 -32.21
C TYR A 308 0.25 13.86 -33.26
N PRO A 309 0.48 14.62 -34.36
CA PRO A 309 -0.53 14.82 -35.39
C PRO A 309 -1.07 13.51 -36.00
N SER A 310 -0.22 12.48 -36.11
CA SER A 310 -0.59 11.15 -36.61
C SER A 310 -1.55 10.38 -35.69
N ALA A 311 -1.67 10.77 -34.42
CA ALA A 311 -2.56 10.13 -33.45
C ALA A 311 -3.87 10.90 -33.23
N ARG A 312 -4.11 12.01 -33.94
CA ARG A 312 -5.28 12.89 -33.74
C ARG A 312 -6.61 12.16 -33.86
N ASP A 313 -6.78 11.33 -34.88
CA ASP A 313 -8.04 10.61 -35.10
C ASP A 313 -8.29 9.59 -34.00
N ALA A 314 -7.25 8.89 -33.54
CA ALA A 314 -7.34 7.97 -32.41
C ALA A 314 -7.69 8.70 -31.10
N ILE A 315 -7.08 9.86 -30.85
CA ILE A 315 -7.39 10.70 -29.67
C ILE A 315 -8.83 11.23 -29.74
N ALA A 316 -9.28 11.67 -30.93
CA ALA A 316 -10.65 12.14 -31.14
C ALA A 316 -11.66 11.01 -30.93
N ALA A 317 -11.35 9.80 -31.42
CA ALA A 317 -12.19 8.62 -31.24
C ALA A 317 -12.26 8.14 -29.78
N ALA A 318 -11.18 8.27 -29.01
CA ALA A 318 -11.14 7.90 -27.59
C ALA A 318 -11.78 8.95 -26.65
N ARG A 319 -11.97 10.19 -27.12
CA ARG A 319 -12.47 11.29 -26.27
C ARG A 319 -13.85 10.98 -25.63
N PRO A 320 -14.87 10.47 -26.35
CA PRO A 320 -16.18 10.21 -25.74
C PRO A 320 -16.12 9.17 -24.61
N SER A 321 -15.36 8.09 -24.78
CA SER A 321 -15.22 7.06 -23.75
C SER A 321 -14.45 7.57 -22.53
N LEU A 322 -13.40 8.39 -22.74
CA LEU A 322 -12.67 9.02 -21.64
C LEU A 322 -13.52 10.01 -20.84
N ARG A 323 -14.39 10.79 -21.50
CA ARG A 323 -15.33 11.67 -20.80
C ARG A 323 -16.38 10.88 -20.03
N SER A 324 -16.90 9.80 -20.62
CA SER A 324 -17.82 8.89 -19.92
C SER A 324 -17.16 8.28 -18.67
N LEU A 325 -15.88 7.94 -18.74
CA LEU A 325 -15.14 7.41 -17.60
C LEU A 325 -14.90 8.47 -16.50
N GLU A 326 -14.56 9.71 -16.89
CA GLU A 326 -14.46 10.84 -15.95
C GLU A 326 -15.80 11.09 -15.24
N GLU A 327 -16.91 11.04 -15.98
CA GLU A 327 -18.27 11.15 -15.44
C GLU A 327 -18.61 9.96 -14.52
N GLU A 328 -18.21 8.74 -14.86
CA GLU A 328 -18.38 7.56 -14.01
C GLU A 328 -17.63 7.69 -12.67
N ILE A 329 -16.34 8.06 -12.73
CA ILE A 329 -15.50 8.27 -11.54
C ILE A 329 -16.06 9.38 -10.66
N THR A 330 -16.38 10.54 -11.24
CA THR A 330 -16.89 11.69 -10.48
C THR A 330 -18.27 11.42 -9.88
N THR A 331 -19.12 10.67 -10.58
CA THR A 331 -20.41 10.18 -10.05
C THR A 331 -20.20 9.29 -8.83
N ALA A 332 -19.30 8.31 -8.93
CA ALA A 332 -19.00 7.39 -7.83
C ALA A 332 -18.39 8.11 -6.62
N LEU A 333 -17.63 9.19 -6.85
CA LEU A 333 -17.03 10.02 -5.82
C LEU A 333 -17.95 11.11 -5.28
N HIS A 334 -19.18 11.23 -5.81
CA HIS A 334 -20.13 12.30 -5.49
C HIS A 334 -19.51 13.72 -5.61
N THR A 335 -18.75 13.96 -6.69
CA THR A 335 -18.04 15.21 -6.96
C THR A 335 -18.25 15.66 -8.42
N SER A 336 -17.72 16.82 -8.80
CA SER A 336 -17.64 17.28 -10.20
C SER A 336 -16.23 17.10 -10.77
N PRO A 337 -16.07 17.03 -12.10
CA PRO A 337 -14.74 17.00 -12.74
C PRO A 337 -13.82 18.13 -12.31
N ASP A 338 -14.33 19.36 -12.23
CA ASP A 338 -13.55 20.53 -11.82
C ASP A 338 -13.11 20.43 -10.35
N ALA A 339 -14.01 20.01 -9.45
CA ALA A 339 -13.69 19.85 -8.04
C ALA A 339 -12.67 18.73 -7.82
N LEU A 340 -12.81 17.62 -8.56
CA LEU A 340 -11.85 16.52 -8.54
C LEU A 340 -10.48 16.97 -9.06
N HIS A 341 -10.44 17.75 -10.14
CA HIS A 341 -9.18 18.27 -10.67
C HIS A 341 -8.46 19.16 -9.65
N THR A 342 -9.15 20.13 -9.04
CA THR A 342 -8.59 20.99 -7.98
C THR A 342 -8.12 20.20 -6.75
N GLU A 343 -8.80 19.09 -6.43
CA GLU A 343 -8.36 18.19 -5.36
C GLU A 343 -7.04 17.49 -5.73
N LEU A 344 -6.95 16.94 -6.93
CA LEU A 344 -5.78 16.18 -7.40
C LEU A 344 -4.56 17.07 -7.63
N GLU A 345 -4.73 18.32 -8.09
CA GLU A 345 -3.64 19.30 -8.22
C GLU A 345 -2.91 19.55 -6.88
N ARG A 346 -3.59 19.39 -5.74
CA ARG A 346 -2.95 19.55 -4.42
C ARG A 346 -1.96 18.43 -4.12
N LEU A 347 -2.04 17.30 -4.83
CA LEU A 347 -1.08 16.22 -4.72
C LEU A 347 0.26 16.57 -5.37
N ASP A 348 0.31 17.51 -6.31
CA ASP A 348 1.54 17.88 -7.03
C ASP A 348 2.63 18.43 -6.08
N GLY A 349 2.25 18.95 -4.91
CA GLY A 349 3.18 19.34 -3.83
C GLY A 349 3.62 18.21 -2.89
N ALA A 350 2.98 17.04 -2.98
CA ALA A 350 3.22 15.84 -2.18
C ALA A 350 3.78 14.65 -2.99
N LEU A 351 3.85 14.78 -4.32
CA LEU A 351 4.56 13.84 -5.17
C LEU A 351 6.05 13.88 -4.78
N PRO A 352 6.61 12.79 -4.25
CA PRO A 352 7.98 12.81 -3.82
C PRO A 352 8.88 13.09 -5.03
N LEU A 353 9.82 14.00 -4.85
CA LEU A 353 11.07 14.02 -5.62
C LEU A 353 11.86 12.76 -5.25
N PHE A 354 11.37 11.58 -5.62
CA PHE A 354 12.14 10.33 -5.59
C PHE A 354 13.07 10.33 -6.80
N VAL A 355 13.99 11.30 -6.84
CA VAL A 355 15.23 11.10 -7.57
C VAL A 355 16.06 10.22 -6.65
N ALA A 356 16.26 8.97 -7.04
CA ALA A 356 17.30 8.14 -6.42
C ALA A 356 18.60 8.97 -6.28
N PRO A 357 19.43 8.78 -5.25
CA PRO A 357 20.71 9.48 -5.19
C PRO A 357 21.42 9.32 -6.53
N ARG A 358 21.72 10.45 -7.20
CA ARG A 358 22.42 10.47 -8.49
C ARG A 358 23.59 9.52 -8.39
N ASP A 359 23.55 8.42 -9.11
CA ASP A 359 24.71 7.54 -9.24
C ASP A 359 25.74 8.30 -10.08
N PRO A 360 26.91 8.69 -9.53
CA PRO A 360 27.95 9.38 -10.28
C PRO A 360 28.52 8.53 -11.43
N ALA A 361 28.20 7.23 -11.51
CA ALA A 361 28.61 6.34 -12.58
C ALA A 361 27.91 6.61 -13.92
N TYR A 362 26.84 7.41 -13.96
CA TYR A 362 26.11 7.75 -15.18
C TYR A 362 26.61 9.01 -15.91
N ASP A 363 27.57 9.74 -15.35
CA ASP A 363 28.17 10.96 -15.92
C ASP A 363 29.53 10.73 -16.60
N ARG A 364 29.78 9.51 -17.13
CA ARG A 364 31.00 9.22 -17.91
C ARG A 364 30.73 8.57 -19.26
#